data_AF-A0A7D9LNJ6-F1
#
_entry.id   AF-A0A7D9LNJ6-F1
#
_cell.length_a   1.000
_cell.length_b   1.000
_cell.length_c   1.000
_cell.angle_alpha   90.00
_cell.angle_beta   90.00
_cell.angle_gamma   90.00
#
_symmetry.space_group_name_H-M   'P 1'
#
loop_
_entity.id
_entity.type
_entity.pdbx_description
1 polymer ?
#
loop_
_entity_poly.entity_id
_entity_poly.type
_entity_poly.pdbx_seq_one_letter_code
_entity_poly.pdbx_strand_id
1 'polypeptide(L)'
;MGKRMCYHGIQLLIHKAIAKGGKMIETGISLLNSENTVLKVLCSQILALITSHAQKSSYYRNIVLTECANRPSLYAFFKAIQEDDCADENEHENPKAVSQPLILPLALLINDIVESYDMKDVMFKLGLPVSKLQKEIEAEAQNDRLYLPLLFVVQTTLPHVKIEQESPAAMQLALDNFIGEYGRLNPDTAARYYNIGLILYTQKNYDGALTCHYEALDIRLKLYGHNHADTADSYYQIGRTQLENKNCKLALQSFEQALDIRENLHGKIHPYVFFACRDIGVIKYRLKEYDSALHWHQQALDISVALYGKEHASSATSYSWIADCQYQMQDYDSVLESHQQAVDIRLKLYGYNHADTADSYYHIGLTQFEKKNYKSALQSFEQALDISQNLHGNVHPDVSFACNQIGVTKYRLKEYDSALHWHQQALDIRVALYGKEHTTAAKSYFSIAECQCEMQDYDSALESCQEALDIRLKLFGQKSQATSDSYDQLEFIQSLKNVCQLSLEVQSKYS
;
A
#
# COMPACT_ATOMS: atom_id res chain seq x y z
N MET A 1 24.11 -17.50 -25.68
CA MET A 1 25.18 -16.60 -25.24
C MET A 1 24.72 -15.14 -25.20
N GLY A 2 24.16 -14.59 -26.28
CA GLY A 2 23.66 -13.20 -26.34
C GLY A 2 22.69 -12.81 -25.22
N LYS A 3 21.64 -13.61 -24.94
CA LYS A 3 20.68 -13.35 -23.84
C LYS A 3 21.37 -13.11 -22.48
N ARG A 4 22.29 -14.00 -22.10
CA ARG A 4 23.02 -13.91 -20.82
C ARG A 4 23.88 -12.65 -20.73
N MET A 5 24.48 -12.22 -21.83
CA MET A 5 25.27 -10.99 -21.89
C MET A 5 24.38 -9.74 -21.80
N CYS A 6 23.20 -9.75 -22.42
CA CYS A 6 22.22 -8.68 -22.27
C CYS A 6 21.76 -8.53 -20.81
N TYR A 7 21.35 -9.62 -20.17
CA TYR A 7 20.90 -9.57 -18.77
C TYR A 7 22.01 -9.17 -17.80
N HIS A 8 23.23 -9.69 -17.98
CA HIS A 8 24.36 -9.30 -17.15
C HIS A 8 24.81 -7.85 -17.39
N GLY A 9 24.70 -7.36 -18.63
CA GLY A 9 24.93 -5.96 -18.96
C GLY A 9 23.91 -5.03 -18.31
N ILE A 10 22.64 -5.41 -18.27
CA ILE A 10 21.57 -4.69 -17.55
C ILE A 10 21.85 -4.68 -16.05
N GLN A 11 22.26 -5.81 -15.48
CA GLN A 11 22.66 -5.91 -14.08
C GLN A 11 23.83 -4.98 -13.75
N LEU A 12 24.84 -4.88 -14.62
CA LEU A 12 25.97 -3.95 -14.45
C LEU A 12 25.54 -2.48 -14.52
N LEU A 13 24.54 -2.14 -15.35
CA LEU A 13 23.96 -0.79 -15.38
C LEU A 13 23.27 -0.44 -14.06
N ILE A 14 22.54 -1.38 -13.47
CA ILE A 14 21.89 -1.23 -12.15
C ILE A 14 22.94 -0.93 -11.06
N HIS A 15 24.13 -1.54 -11.16
CA HIS A 15 25.25 -1.31 -10.24
C HIS A 15 26.13 -0.11 -10.65
N LYS A 16 25.58 0.83 -11.43
CA LYS A 16 26.24 2.08 -11.90
C LYS A 16 27.53 1.88 -12.71
N ALA A 17 27.81 0.67 -13.19
CA ALA A 17 28.95 0.39 -14.07
C ALA A 17 28.59 0.65 -15.55
N ILE A 18 28.19 1.89 -15.86
CA ILE A 18 27.49 2.26 -17.11
C ILE A 18 28.28 1.88 -18.36
N ALA A 19 29.57 2.19 -18.41
CA ALA A 19 30.41 1.88 -19.57
C ALA A 19 30.59 0.36 -19.79
N LYS A 20 30.70 -0.41 -18.71
CA LYS A 20 30.89 -1.87 -18.76
C LYS A 20 29.58 -2.57 -19.11
N GLY A 21 28.48 -2.14 -18.50
CA GLY A 21 27.13 -2.62 -18.77
C GLY A 21 26.71 -2.34 -20.20
N GLY A 22 26.88 -1.10 -20.68
CA GLY A 22 26.60 -0.71 -22.07
C GLY A 22 27.36 -1.58 -23.09
N LYS A 23 28.68 -1.69 -22.96
CA LYS A 23 29.50 -2.52 -23.87
C LYS A 23 29.07 -4.00 -23.88
N MET A 24 28.61 -4.51 -22.74
CA MET A 24 28.16 -5.89 -22.62
C MET A 24 26.79 -6.12 -23.27
N ILE A 25 25.88 -5.14 -23.16
CA ILE A 25 24.61 -5.14 -23.89
C ILE A 25 24.85 -5.01 -25.39
N GLU A 26 25.75 -4.14 -25.85
CA GLU A 26 26.13 -4.00 -27.26
C GLU A 26 26.59 -5.33 -27.87
N THR A 27 27.50 -6.00 -27.16
CA THR A 27 28.01 -7.31 -27.58
C THR A 27 26.90 -8.37 -27.52
N GLY A 28 26.05 -8.32 -26.50
CA GLY A 28 24.90 -9.21 -26.35
C GLY A 28 23.93 -9.14 -27.53
N ILE A 29 23.57 -7.92 -27.98
CA ILE A 29 22.67 -7.67 -29.12
C ILE A 29 23.20 -8.28 -30.41
N SER A 30 24.51 -8.14 -30.69
CA SER A 30 25.12 -8.71 -31.90
C SER A 30 25.07 -10.24 -31.96
N LEU A 31 24.85 -10.89 -30.82
CA LEU A 31 24.79 -12.35 -30.66
C LEU A 31 23.35 -12.88 -30.49
N LEU A 32 22.34 -12.01 -30.62
CA LEU A 32 20.93 -12.40 -30.60
C LEU A 32 20.46 -12.84 -32.00
N ASN A 33 19.76 -13.98 -32.07
CA ASN A 33 19.07 -14.45 -33.28
C ASN A 33 17.68 -13.79 -33.43
N SER A 34 17.03 -14.03 -34.57
CA SER A 34 15.72 -13.47 -34.96
C SER A 34 14.55 -13.83 -34.04
N GLU A 35 14.69 -14.83 -33.17
CA GLU A 35 13.67 -15.23 -32.20
C GLU A 35 13.65 -14.34 -30.94
N ASN A 36 14.69 -13.52 -30.74
CA ASN A 36 14.84 -12.69 -29.54
C ASN A 36 14.54 -11.21 -29.77
N THR A 37 13.58 -10.93 -30.65
CA THR A 37 13.21 -9.59 -31.11
C THR A 37 12.88 -8.64 -29.95
N VAL A 38 12.12 -9.10 -28.95
CA VAL A 38 11.71 -8.28 -27.80
C VAL A 38 12.92 -7.87 -26.95
N LEU A 39 13.79 -8.83 -26.60
CA LEU A 39 15.00 -8.54 -25.83
C LEU A 39 15.96 -7.63 -26.62
N LYS A 40 16.03 -7.80 -27.94
CA LYS A 40 16.84 -6.98 -28.84
C LYS A 40 16.33 -5.54 -28.91
N VAL A 41 15.02 -5.35 -28.97
CA VAL A 41 14.36 -4.03 -28.90
C VAL A 41 14.64 -3.35 -27.57
N LEU A 42 14.41 -4.04 -26.45
CA LEU A 42 14.64 -3.52 -25.08
C LEU A 42 16.11 -3.12 -24.86
N CYS A 43 17.04 -3.98 -25.25
CA CYS A 43 18.48 -3.71 -25.10
C CYS A 43 18.95 -2.57 -25.99
N SER A 44 18.43 -2.46 -27.21
CA SER A 44 18.75 -1.36 -28.13
C SER A 44 18.21 -0.03 -27.60
N GLN A 45 17.04 0.00 -26.97
CA GLN A 45 16.50 1.19 -26.31
C GLN A 45 17.39 1.63 -25.13
N ILE A 46 17.81 0.70 -24.28
CA ILE A 46 18.73 1.00 -23.17
C ILE A 46 20.03 1.63 -23.69
N LEU A 47 20.60 1.10 -24.76
CA LEU A 47 21.81 1.67 -25.38
C LEU A 47 21.58 3.05 -26.01
N ALA A 48 20.44 3.25 -26.67
CA ALA A 48 20.06 4.56 -27.21
C ALA A 48 19.96 5.64 -26.12
N LEU A 49 19.54 5.24 -24.92
CA LEU A 49 19.35 6.11 -23.76
C LEU A 49 20.67 6.44 -23.04
N ILE A 50 21.55 5.46 -22.86
CA ILE A 50 22.81 5.66 -22.12
C ILE A 50 23.95 6.22 -23.00
N THR A 51 23.77 6.24 -24.33
CA THR A 51 24.78 6.74 -25.26
C THR A 51 24.60 8.23 -25.52
N SER A 52 25.58 9.04 -25.10
CA SER A 52 25.58 10.50 -25.29
C SER A 52 25.84 10.97 -26.73
N HIS A 53 26.27 10.07 -27.61
CA HIS A 53 26.62 10.39 -28.99
C HIS A 53 25.39 10.25 -29.91
N ALA A 54 24.87 11.36 -30.44
CA ALA A 54 23.63 11.42 -31.20
C ALA A 54 23.55 10.38 -32.34
N GLN A 55 24.62 10.23 -33.13
CA GLN A 55 24.68 9.23 -34.22
C GLN A 55 24.54 7.78 -33.75
N LYS A 56 25.11 7.43 -32.57
CA LYS A 56 24.96 6.08 -32.00
C LYS A 56 23.58 5.86 -31.39
N SER A 57 23.01 6.90 -30.77
CA SER A 57 21.63 6.85 -30.28
C SER A 57 20.64 6.63 -31.42
N SER A 58 20.79 7.37 -32.53
CA SER A 58 19.99 7.18 -33.75
C SER A 58 20.17 5.80 -34.38
N TYR A 59 21.38 5.23 -34.34
CA TYR A 59 21.64 3.87 -34.81
C TYR A 59 20.81 2.82 -34.05
N TYR A 60 20.77 2.89 -32.72
CA TYR A 60 19.97 1.96 -31.91
C TYR A 60 18.46 2.21 -32.04
N ARG A 61 18.03 3.46 -32.23
CA ARG A 61 16.63 3.79 -32.57
C ARG A 61 16.21 3.19 -33.91
N ASN A 62 17.07 3.20 -34.91
CA ASN A 62 16.80 2.58 -36.20
C ASN A 62 16.72 1.06 -36.11
N ILE A 63 17.51 0.42 -35.23
CA ILE A 63 17.39 -1.02 -34.96
C ILE A 63 16.00 -1.32 -34.37
N VAL A 64 15.53 -0.53 -33.41
CA VAL A 64 14.19 -0.66 -32.82
C VAL A 64 13.11 -0.54 -33.90
N LEU A 65 13.16 0.51 -34.72
CA LEU A 65 12.23 0.73 -35.83
C LEU A 65 12.22 -0.43 -36.83
N THR A 66 13.39 -0.94 -37.21
CA THR A 66 13.53 -2.03 -38.19
C THR A 66 13.00 -3.35 -37.65
N GLU A 67 13.27 -3.67 -36.37
CA GLU A 67 12.77 -4.87 -35.71
C GLU A 67 11.24 -4.80 -35.47
N CYS A 68 10.71 -3.60 -35.19
CA CYS A 68 9.28 -3.35 -35.05
C CYS A 68 8.54 -3.41 -36.41
N ALA A 69 9.13 -2.94 -37.51
CA ALA A 69 8.50 -2.90 -38.83
C ALA A 69 8.07 -4.29 -39.36
N ASN A 70 8.76 -5.36 -38.92
CA ASN A 70 8.43 -6.74 -39.31
C ASN A 70 7.33 -7.38 -38.43
N ARG A 71 6.81 -6.65 -37.42
CA ARG A 71 5.75 -7.10 -36.51
C ARG A 71 4.72 -5.98 -36.29
N PRO A 72 3.59 -5.98 -37.02
CA PRO A 72 2.60 -4.90 -37.00
C PRO A 72 2.07 -4.51 -35.61
N SER A 73 2.02 -5.45 -34.66
CA SER A 73 1.62 -5.19 -33.25
C SER A 73 2.65 -4.36 -32.47
N LEU A 74 3.94 -4.63 -32.65
CA LEU A 74 5.04 -3.86 -32.05
C LEU A 74 5.22 -2.50 -32.75
N TYR A 75 4.99 -2.45 -34.07
CA TYR A 75 4.99 -1.20 -34.83
C TYR A 75 3.84 -0.27 -34.42
N ALA A 76 2.64 -0.80 -34.21
CA ALA A 76 1.50 -0.03 -33.73
C ALA A 76 1.69 0.48 -32.28
N PHE A 77 2.29 -0.33 -31.40
CA PHE A 77 2.71 0.08 -30.06
C PHE A 77 3.76 1.21 -30.11
N PHE A 78 4.74 1.10 -31.02
CA PHE A 78 5.77 2.14 -31.20
C PHE A 78 5.22 3.43 -31.82
N LYS A 79 4.33 3.33 -32.80
CA LYS A 79 3.69 4.49 -33.45
C LYS A 79 2.74 5.23 -32.50
N ALA A 80 2.02 4.52 -31.64
CA ALA A 80 1.19 5.11 -30.59
C ALA A 80 2.01 5.87 -29.53
N ILE A 81 3.29 5.55 -29.36
CA ILE A 81 4.22 6.29 -28.49
C ILE A 81 4.81 7.52 -29.21
N GLN A 82 4.89 7.52 -30.54
CA GLN A 82 5.37 8.65 -31.33
C GLN A 82 4.30 9.67 -31.74
N GLU A 83 3.03 9.28 -31.82
CA GLU A 83 1.94 10.17 -32.28
C GLU A 83 1.56 11.27 -31.26
N ASP A 84 2.09 11.24 -30.02
CA ASP A 84 2.01 12.36 -29.07
C ASP A 84 3.18 13.38 -29.20
N ASP A 85 4.20 13.10 -30.02
CA ASP A 85 5.39 13.94 -30.22
C ASP A 85 5.40 14.66 -31.60
N CYS A 86 4.31 14.62 -32.36
CA CYS A 86 4.21 15.26 -33.68
C CYS A 86 2.96 16.13 -33.81
N ALA A 87 2.96 17.25 -33.10
CA ALA A 87 2.23 18.46 -33.46
C ALA A 87 3.10 19.68 -33.14
N ASP A 88 4.11 19.92 -33.97
CA ASP A 88 4.27 21.16 -34.74
C ASP A 88 5.70 21.32 -35.27
N GLU A 89 5.79 21.36 -36.60
CA GLU A 89 6.95 21.87 -37.32
C GLU A 89 6.98 23.40 -37.18
N ASN A 90 8.01 23.97 -36.56
CA ASN A 90 8.91 24.98 -37.16
C ASN A 90 9.71 25.80 -36.11
N GLU A 91 11.03 25.65 -36.21
CA GLU A 91 12.12 26.61 -36.02
C GLU A 91 12.22 27.57 -34.82
N HIS A 92 13.29 27.29 -34.05
CA HIS A 92 14.39 28.18 -33.68
C HIS A 92 14.47 28.82 -32.27
N GLU A 93 15.59 28.44 -31.62
CA GLU A 93 16.34 29.10 -30.53
C GLU A 93 15.80 29.03 -29.08
N ASN A 94 16.13 27.88 -28.46
CA ASN A 94 16.53 27.62 -27.05
C ASN A 94 15.71 28.29 -25.92
N PRO A 95 15.05 27.47 -25.08
CA PRO A 95 15.64 27.24 -23.75
C PRO A 95 15.40 25.84 -23.17
N LYS A 96 16.25 25.49 -22.19
CA LYS A 96 16.02 24.51 -21.12
C LYS A 96 14.54 24.34 -20.75
N ALA A 97 13.96 23.18 -21.03
CA ALA A 97 12.87 22.58 -20.28
C ALA A 97 12.86 21.07 -20.59
N VAL A 98 13.32 20.23 -19.65
CA VAL A 98 12.45 19.47 -18.72
C VAL A 98 12.00 18.17 -19.41
N SER A 99 12.84 17.14 -19.32
CA SER A 99 12.61 15.90 -18.54
C SER A 99 11.70 14.91 -19.30
N GLN A 100 12.20 13.92 -20.05
CA GLN A 100 12.79 12.65 -19.56
C GLN A 100 11.81 11.89 -18.60
N PRO A 101 11.88 10.53 -18.51
CA PRO A 101 11.68 9.44 -19.51
C PRO A 101 10.85 8.21 -18.94
N LEU A 102 11.38 6.95 -18.98
CA LEU A 102 11.33 5.88 -17.94
C LEU A 102 10.54 4.59 -18.28
N ILE A 103 11.16 3.41 -18.16
CA ILE A 103 10.48 2.11 -17.91
C ILE A 103 11.11 1.44 -16.67
N LEU A 104 12.42 1.56 -16.47
CA LEU A 104 13.05 1.06 -15.24
C LEU A 104 12.80 1.97 -14.04
N PRO A 105 12.73 3.29 -14.22
CA PRO A 105 12.12 4.10 -13.19
C PRO A 105 10.61 4.17 -13.34
N LEU A 106 9.96 3.60 -14.35
CA LEU A 106 8.50 3.43 -14.31
C LEU A 106 8.13 2.35 -13.30
N ALA A 107 8.98 1.34 -13.08
CA ALA A 107 8.84 0.39 -11.98
C ALA A 107 9.18 0.98 -10.58
N LEU A 108 10.10 1.95 -10.49
CA LEU A 108 10.39 2.69 -9.24
C LEU A 108 9.37 3.81 -8.98
N LEU A 109 8.95 4.52 -10.02
CA LEU A 109 7.90 5.54 -10.06
C LEU A 109 6.51 4.91 -9.90
N ILE A 110 6.26 3.65 -10.26
CA ILE A 110 5.02 2.94 -9.89
C ILE A 110 4.97 2.72 -8.38
N ASN A 111 6.10 2.42 -7.75
CA ASN A 111 6.18 2.31 -6.29
C ASN A 111 5.97 3.68 -5.61
N ASP A 112 6.51 4.76 -6.19
CA ASP A 112 6.24 6.13 -5.73
C ASP A 112 4.81 6.61 -6.07
N ILE A 113 4.27 6.33 -7.26
CA ILE A 113 2.92 6.71 -7.74
C ILE A 113 1.83 5.99 -6.95
N VAL A 114 2.05 4.74 -6.56
CA VAL A 114 1.13 3.99 -5.67
C VAL A 114 1.07 4.62 -4.28
N GLU A 115 2.13 5.29 -3.83
CA GLU A 115 2.14 6.14 -2.62
C GLU A 115 1.65 7.57 -2.90
N SER A 116 1.39 7.97 -4.16
CA SER A 116 1.12 9.37 -4.58
C SER A 116 -0.23 9.65 -5.27
N TYR A 117 -1.01 8.65 -5.71
CA TYR A 117 -2.25 8.88 -6.49
C TYR A 117 -3.33 7.79 -6.29
N ASP A 118 -4.61 8.22 -6.19
CA ASP A 118 -5.80 7.37 -6.13
C ASP A 118 -6.16 6.77 -7.52
N MET A 119 -6.46 5.47 -7.54
CA MET A 119 -6.23 4.55 -8.68
C MET A 119 -7.34 4.46 -9.75
N LYS A 120 -8.46 5.19 -9.66
CA LYS A 120 -9.64 4.87 -10.52
C LYS A 120 -9.50 5.24 -12.01
N ASP A 121 -8.92 6.38 -12.34
CA ASP A 121 -8.85 6.89 -13.73
C ASP A 121 -7.71 6.27 -14.56
N VAL A 122 -6.59 5.98 -13.90
CA VAL A 122 -5.41 5.36 -14.52
C VAL A 122 -5.70 3.89 -14.88
N MET A 123 -6.45 3.18 -14.04
CA MET A 123 -6.88 1.81 -14.27
C MET A 123 -7.86 1.68 -15.46
N PHE A 124 -8.72 2.68 -15.69
CA PHE A 124 -9.64 2.70 -16.83
C PHE A 124 -8.91 2.85 -18.18
N LYS A 125 -7.83 3.66 -18.22
CA LYS A 125 -7.05 3.91 -19.44
C LYS A 125 -5.99 2.84 -19.75
N LEU A 126 -5.44 2.18 -18.72
CA LEU A 126 -4.38 1.16 -18.88
C LEU A 126 -4.90 -0.28 -19.00
N GLY A 127 -6.18 -0.56 -18.75
CA GLY A 127 -6.72 -1.92 -18.68
C GLY A 127 -6.62 -2.76 -19.97
N LEU A 128 -6.81 -2.15 -21.14
CA LEU A 128 -6.72 -2.84 -22.44
C LEU A 128 -5.26 -3.11 -22.88
N PRO A 129 -4.31 -2.16 -22.75
CA PRO A 129 -2.91 -2.42 -23.05
C PRO A 129 -2.25 -3.44 -22.10
N VAL A 130 -2.54 -3.37 -20.80
CA VAL A 130 -1.95 -4.28 -19.79
C VAL A 130 -2.47 -5.70 -19.96
N SER A 131 -3.77 -5.90 -20.22
CA SER A 131 -4.31 -7.24 -20.50
C SER A 131 -3.80 -7.86 -21.80
N LYS A 132 -3.44 -7.03 -22.79
CA LYS A 132 -2.85 -7.49 -24.05
C LYS A 132 -1.37 -7.85 -23.88
N LEU A 133 -0.62 -7.04 -23.14
CA LEU A 133 0.76 -7.32 -22.75
C LEU A 133 0.82 -8.60 -21.89
N GLN A 134 -0.14 -8.79 -20.99
CA GLN A 134 -0.29 -9.99 -20.16
C GLN A 134 -0.53 -11.25 -20.98
N LYS A 135 -1.39 -11.23 -22.01
CA LYS A 135 -1.62 -12.37 -22.90
C LYS A 135 -0.39 -12.72 -23.75
N GLU A 136 0.36 -11.71 -24.19
CA GLU A 136 1.63 -11.91 -24.89
C GLU A 136 2.70 -12.46 -23.95
N ILE A 137 2.67 -12.02 -22.69
CA ILE A 137 3.47 -12.52 -21.58
C ILE A 137 3.14 -13.98 -21.26
N GLU A 138 1.87 -14.36 -21.19
CA GLU A 138 1.41 -15.74 -20.93
C GLU A 138 1.69 -16.69 -22.11
N ALA A 139 1.64 -16.18 -23.35
CA ALA A 139 2.02 -16.94 -24.54
C ALA A 139 3.52 -17.26 -24.56
N GLU A 140 4.37 -16.32 -24.11
CA GLU A 140 5.81 -16.53 -24.01
C GLU A 140 6.21 -17.40 -22.79
N ALA A 141 5.37 -17.44 -21.74
CA ALA A 141 5.55 -18.27 -20.54
C ALA A 141 5.53 -19.78 -20.83
N GLN A 142 4.93 -20.21 -21.94
CA GLN A 142 4.92 -21.62 -22.36
C GLN A 142 6.31 -22.13 -22.83
N ASN A 143 7.31 -21.25 -23.00
CA ASN A 143 8.61 -21.56 -23.61
C ASN A 143 9.86 -21.28 -22.74
N ASP A 144 9.76 -21.44 -21.42
CA ASP A 144 10.89 -21.68 -20.48
C ASP A 144 11.53 -20.48 -19.71
N ARG A 145 11.77 -20.76 -18.41
CA ARG A 145 12.79 -20.28 -17.44
C ARG A 145 13.25 -18.80 -17.40
N LEU A 146 12.40 -17.89 -16.91
CA LEU A 146 12.79 -16.73 -16.04
C LEU A 146 11.58 -15.89 -15.55
N TYR A 147 10.38 -16.47 -15.56
CA TYR A 147 9.14 -15.70 -15.64
C TYR A 147 8.57 -15.19 -14.31
N LEU A 148 8.70 -15.99 -13.27
CA LEU A 148 8.01 -15.78 -11.99
C LEU A 148 8.38 -14.47 -11.25
N PRO A 149 9.63 -13.95 -11.31
CA PRO A 149 9.95 -12.67 -10.69
C PRO A 149 9.25 -11.47 -11.36
N LEU A 150 9.10 -11.50 -12.69
CA LEU A 150 8.44 -10.43 -13.44
C LEU A 150 6.93 -10.45 -13.21
N LEU A 151 6.35 -11.66 -13.19
CA LEU A 151 4.95 -11.89 -12.87
C LEU A 151 4.63 -11.45 -11.43
N PHE A 152 5.53 -11.72 -10.48
CA PHE A 152 5.40 -11.29 -9.09
C PHE A 152 5.49 -9.77 -8.95
N VAL A 153 6.47 -9.10 -9.59
CA VAL A 153 6.55 -7.64 -9.57
C VAL A 153 5.26 -7.03 -10.10
N VAL A 154 4.75 -7.51 -11.24
CA VAL A 154 3.46 -7.08 -11.82
C VAL A 154 2.29 -7.35 -10.85
N GLN A 155 2.21 -8.53 -10.25
CA GLN A 155 1.16 -8.91 -9.29
C GLN A 155 1.20 -8.11 -7.98
N THR A 156 2.39 -7.78 -7.48
CA THR A 156 2.54 -6.93 -6.28
C THR A 156 2.23 -5.47 -6.55
N THR A 157 2.47 -5.00 -7.78
CA THR A 157 2.19 -3.61 -8.18
C THR A 157 0.75 -3.38 -8.65
N LEU A 158 0.02 -4.42 -9.08
CA LEU A 158 -1.36 -4.33 -9.59
C LEU A 158 -2.26 -5.42 -8.96
N PRO A 159 -2.60 -5.30 -7.66
CA PRO A 159 -3.34 -6.33 -6.93
C PRO A 159 -4.79 -6.56 -7.41
N HIS A 160 -5.32 -5.70 -8.29
CA HIS A 160 -6.68 -5.81 -8.84
C HIS A 160 -6.79 -6.61 -10.14
N VAL A 161 -5.68 -7.03 -10.74
CA VAL A 161 -5.69 -7.87 -11.94
C VAL A 161 -5.64 -9.34 -11.51
N LYS A 162 -6.80 -10.00 -11.45
CA LYS A 162 -6.90 -11.45 -11.22
C LYS A 162 -6.30 -12.19 -12.43
N ILE A 163 -5.05 -12.62 -12.30
CA ILE A 163 -4.46 -13.62 -13.21
C ILE A 163 -5.01 -14.99 -12.80
N GLU A 164 -5.40 -15.82 -13.77
CA GLU A 164 -5.65 -17.24 -13.53
C GLU A 164 -4.36 -17.89 -13.02
N GLN A 165 -4.31 -18.14 -11.71
CA GLN A 165 -3.14 -18.70 -11.05
C GLN A 165 -2.93 -20.14 -11.53
N GLU A 166 -1.71 -20.46 -11.97
CA GLU A 166 -1.31 -21.87 -12.05
C GLU A 166 -1.57 -22.53 -10.69
N SER A 167 -2.14 -23.73 -10.70
CA SER A 167 -2.46 -24.40 -9.43
C SER A 167 -1.18 -24.63 -8.62
N PRO A 168 -1.21 -24.54 -7.26
CA PRO A 168 -0.08 -24.90 -6.42
C PRO A 168 0.52 -26.28 -6.75
N ALA A 169 -0.32 -27.22 -7.21
CA ALA A 169 0.10 -28.53 -7.67
C ALA A 169 0.96 -28.50 -8.95
N ALA A 170 0.64 -27.63 -9.92
CA ALA A 170 1.44 -27.45 -11.12
C ALA A 170 2.80 -26.82 -10.81
N MET A 171 2.83 -25.83 -9.92
CA MET A 171 4.07 -25.21 -9.45
C MET A 171 4.97 -26.20 -8.70
N GLN A 172 4.38 -27.03 -7.84
CA GLN A 172 5.12 -28.07 -7.12
C GLN A 172 5.67 -29.13 -8.07
N LEU A 173 4.88 -29.59 -9.06
CA LEU A 173 5.34 -30.54 -10.07
C LEU A 173 6.50 -29.98 -10.91
N ALA A 174 6.42 -28.71 -11.31
CA ALA A 174 7.50 -28.05 -12.05
C ALA A 174 8.78 -27.92 -11.21
N LEU A 175 8.64 -27.68 -9.91
CA LEU A 175 9.76 -27.66 -8.97
C LEU A 175 10.37 -29.06 -8.79
N ASP A 176 9.55 -30.10 -8.61
CA ASP A 176 10.03 -31.47 -8.43
C ASP A 176 10.78 -31.98 -9.67
N ASN A 177 10.26 -31.67 -10.87
CA ASN A 177 10.96 -31.95 -12.13
C ASN A 177 12.31 -31.22 -12.21
N PHE A 178 12.35 -29.95 -11.81
CA PHE A 178 13.58 -29.16 -11.81
C PHE A 178 14.61 -29.72 -10.81
N ILE A 179 14.17 -30.15 -9.63
CA ILE A 179 15.02 -30.79 -8.62
C ILE A 179 15.56 -32.13 -9.15
N GLY A 180 14.75 -32.90 -9.87
CA GLY A 180 15.18 -34.14 -10.51
C GLY A 180 16.26 -33.92 -11.58
N GLU A 181 16.18 -32.83 -12.34
CA GLU A 181 17.10 -32.53 -13.44
C GLU A 181 18.39 -31.82 -12.98
N TYR A 182 18.29 -30.87 -12.04
CA TYR A 182 19.40 -29.98 -11.65
C TYR A 182 19.86 -30.12 -10.19
N GLY A 183 19.19 -30.98 -9.41
CA GLY A 183 19.51 -31.21 -8.02
C GLY A 183 18.89 -30.18 -7.05
N ARG A 184 18.76 -30.60 -5.78
CA ARG A 184 18.17 -29.78 -4.71
C ARG A 184 19.06 -28.61 -4.28
N LEU A 185 20.38 -28.82 -4.21
CA LEU A 185 21.34 -27.78 -3.83
C LEU A 185 21.73 -26.93 -5.04
N ASN A 186 20.79 -26.09 -5.48
CA ASN A 186 20.95 -25.21 -6.62
C ASN A 186 20.33 -23.82 -6.34
N PRO A 187 21.00 -22.70 -6.70
CA PRO A 187 20.45 -21.36 -6.59
C PRO A 187 19.04 -21.18 -7.17
N ASP A 188 18.80 -21.77 -8.34
CA ASP A 188 17.53 -21.67 -9.06
C ASP A 188 16.42 -22.45 -8.33
N THR A 189 16.75 -23.55 -7.66
CA THR A 189 15.82 -24.29 -6.80
C THR A 189 15.39 -23.42 -5.61
N ALA A 190 16.33 -22.73 -4.96
CA ALA A 190 16.00 -21.80 -3.88
C ALA A 190 15.14 -20.63 -4.37
N ALA A 191 15.45 -20.07 -5.55
CA ALA A 191 14.65 -19.00 -6.14
C ALA A 191 13.22 -19.44 -6.46
N ARG A 192 13.03 -20.68 -6.93
CA ARG A 192 11.69 -21.24 -7.18
C ARG A 192 10.90 -21.43 -5.90
N TYR A 193 11.49 -22.03 -4.87
CA TYR A 193 10.85 -22.13 -3.55
C TYR A 193 10.48 -20.74 -3.01
N TYR A 194 11.39 -19.76 -3.10
CA TYR A 194 11.12 -18.39 -2.68
C TYR A 194 9.90 -17.80 -3.41
N ASN A 195 9.83 -17.94 -4.74
CA ASN A 195 8.73 -17.41 -5.55
C ASN A 195 7.40 -18.12 -5.28
N ILE A 196 7.40 -19.45 -5.11
CA ILE A 196 6.19 -20.19 -4.72
C ILE A 196 5.71 -19.71 -3.35
N GLY A 197 6.62 -19.49 -2.40
CA GLY A 197 6.29 -18.94 -1.10
C GLY A 197 5.62 -17.57 -1.20
N LEU A 198 6.10 -16.70 -2.08
CA LEU A 198 5.49 -15.40 -2.34
C LEU A 198 4.07 -15.52 -2.90
N ILE A 199 3.83 -16.44 -3.84
CA ILE A 199 2.49 -16.66 -4.40
C ILE A 199 1.55 -17.17 -3.30
N LEU A 200 1.98 -18.14 -2.50
CA LEU A 200 1.21 -18.67 -1.38
C LEU A 200 0.90 -17.58 -0.33
N TYR A 201 1.84 -16.67 -0.08
CA TYR A 201 1.64 -15.50 0.78
C TYR A 201 0.51 -14.61 0.25
N THR A 202 0.49 -14.30 -1.05
CA THR A 202 -0.61 -13.50 -1.65
C THR A 202 -1.96 -14.20 -1.59
N GLN A 203 -1.97 -15.53 -1.64
CA GLN A 203 -3.16 -16.36 -1.43
C GLN A 203 -3.58 -16.48 0.04
N LYS A 204 -2.85 -15.85 0.97
CA LYS A 204 -3.03 -15.97 2.42
C LYS A 204 -2.83 -17.40 2.94
N ASN A 205 -2.18 -18.27 2.17
CA ASN A 205 -1.72 -19.57 2.63
C ASN A 205 -0.35 -19.42 3.30
N TYR A 206 -0.36 -18.86 4.51
CA TYR A 206 0.86 -18.51 5.23
C TYR A 206 1.69 -19.73 5.64
N ASP A 207 1.06 -20.85 5.98
CA ASP A 207 1.78 -22.07 6.36
C ASP A 207 2.53 -22.70 5.16
N GLY A 208 1.88 -22.72 3.99
CA GLY A 208 2.54 -23.11 2.74
C GLY A 208 3.66 -22.14 2.36
N ALA A 209 3.43 -20.84 2.50
CA ALA A 209 4.43 -19.83 2.22
C ALA A 209 5.68 -19.98 3.12
N LEU A 210 5.49 -20.20 4.42
CA LEU A 210 6.58 -20.46 5.35
C LEU A 210 7.37 -21.72 4.98
N THR A 211 6.67 -22.80 4.65
CA THR A 211 7.32 -24.05 4.21
C THR A 211 8.27 -23.78 3.03
N CYS A 212 7.78 -23.09 2.00
CA CYS A 212 8.59 -22.75 0.83
C CYS A 212 9.74 -21.78 1.17
N HIS A 213 9.49 -20.76 1.99
CA HIS A 213 10.54 -19.80 2.37
C HIS A 213 11.64 -20.43 3.23
N TYR A 214 11.30 -21.37 4.12
CA TYR A 214 12.29 -22.13 4.90
C TYR A 214 13.14 -23.05 4.02
N GLU A 215 12.54 -23.71 3.03
CA GLU A 215 13.28 -24.51 2.05
C GLU A 215 14.25 -23.64 1.22
N ALA A 216 13.79 -22.47 0.76
CA ALA A 216 14.66 -21.51 0.09
C ALA A 216 15.81 -21.04 1.00
N LEU A 217 15.53 -20.76 2.29
CA LEU A 217 16.53 -20.37 3.27
C LEU A 217 17.57 -21.47 3.51
N ASP A 218 17.15 -22.72 3.70
CA ASP A 218 18.05 -23.86 3.93
C ASP A 218 19.03 -24.05 2.76
N ILE A 219 18.54 -23.98 1.53
CA ILE A 219 19.38 -24.07 0.34
C ILE A 219 20.35 -22.89 0.27
N ARG A 220 19.88 -21.65 0.48
CA ARG A 220 20.72 -20.44 0.44
C ARG A 220 21.80 -20.45 1.52
N LEU A 221 21.48 -20.91 2.73
CA LEU A 221 22.46 -21.09 3.80
C LEU A 221 23.54 -22.11 3.42
N LYS A 222 23.18 -23.22 2.78
CA LYS A 222 24.15 -24.24 2.33
C LYS A 222 25.03 -23.77 1.18
N LEU A 223 24.50 -22.94 0.28
CA LEU A 223 25.22 -22.46 -0.90
C LEU A 223 26.07 -21.22 -0.63
N TYR A 224 25.55 -20.28 0.16
CA TYR A 224 26.12 -18.94 0.33
C TYR A 224 26.53 -18.62 1.76
N GLY A 225 26.06 -19.40 2.73
CA GLY A 225 26.22 -19.10 4.15
C GLY A 225 25.27 -18.02 4.65
N HIS A 226 25.54 -17.55 5.88
CA HIS A 226 24.70 -16.58 6.58
C HIS A 226 24.77 -15.17 5.99
N ASN A 227 25.95 -14.72 5.56
CA ASN A 227 26.19 -13.34 5.13
C ASN A 227 26.03 -13.16 3.62
N HIS A 228 24.82 -13.41 3.09
CA HIS A 228 24.50 -13.23 1.68
C HIS A 228 23.14 -12.54 1.48
N ALA A 229 23.00 -11.73 0.44
CA ALA A 229 21.80 -10.94 0.16
C ALA A 229 20.54 -11.82 0.05
N ASP A 230 20.62 -12.91 -0.73
CA ASP A 230 19.50 -13.85 -0.87
C ASP A 230 19.11 -14.52 0.45
N THR A 231 20.07 -14.77 1.35
CA THR A 231 19.80 -15.30 2.69
C THR A 231 19.04 -14.28 3.53
N ALA A 232 19.45 -13.01 3.47
CA ALA A 232 18.73 -11.91 4.13
C ALA A 232 17.30 -11.76 3.59
N ASP A 233 17.11 -11.90 2.28
CA ASP A 233 15.78 -11.81 1.66
C ASP A 233 14.88 -12.97 2.05
N SER A 234 15.42 -14.18 2.22
CA SER A 234 14.68 -15.30 2.80
C SER A 234 14.23 -15.01 4.23
N TYR A 235 15.14 -14.57 5.11
CA TYR A 235 14.79 -14.19 6.48
C TYR A 235 13.72 -13.09 6.52
N TYR A 236 13.87 -12.07 5.68
CA TYR A 236 12.92 -10.97 5.59
C TYR A 236 11.52 -11.44 5.17
N GLN A 237 11.40 -12.31 4.17
CA GLN A 237 10.08 -12.82 3.77
C GLN A 237 9.48 -13.80 4.79
N ILE A 238 10.31 -14.60 5.47
CA ILE A 238 9.86 -15.41 6.61
C ILE A 238 9.29 -14.50 7.70
N GLY A 239 9.98 -13.40 8.03
CA GLY A 239 9.51 -12.40 8.98
C GLY A 239 8.16 -11.81 8.60
N ARG A 240 8.00 -11.37 7.33
CA ARG A 240 6.71 -10.85 6.83
C ARG A 240 5.59 -11.88 6.91
N THR A 241 5.87 -13.12 6.52
CA THR A 241 4.88 -14.20 6.53
C THR A 241 4.47 -14.57 7.97
N GLN A 242 5.43 -14.61 8.89
CA GLN A 242 5.16 -14.84 10.32
C GLN A 242 4.33 -13.71 10.93
N LEU A 243 4.58 -12.46 10.52
CA LEU A 243 3.83 -11.30 11.01
C LEU A 243 2.36 -11.36 10.59
N GLU A 244 2.08 -11.71 9.33
CA GLU A 244 0.71 -11.93 8.84
C GLU A 244 0.05 -13.16 9.49
N ASN A 245 0.84 -14.20 9.80
CA ASN A 245 0.39 -15.35 10.57
C ASN A 245 0.30 -15.07 12.10
N LYS A 246 0.32 -13.79 12.50
CA LYS A 246 0.18 -13.29 13.89
C LYS A 246 1.29 -13.74 14.86
N ASN A 247 2.41 -14.26 14.36
CA ASN A 247 3.53 -14.74 15.17
C ASN A 247 4.59 -13.65 15.36
N CYS A 248 4.25 -12.56 16.06
CA CYS A 248 5.08 -11.35 16.19
C CYS A 248 6.50 -11.62 16.73
N LYS A 249 6.65 -12.55 17.69
CA LYS A 249 7.97 -12.87 18.29
C LYS A 249 8.91 -13.56 17.31
N LEU A 250 8.41 -14.50 16.51
CA LEU A 250 9.22 -15.17 15.48
C LEU A 250 9.52 -14.19 14.34
N ALA A 251 8.55 -13.38 13.95
CA ALA A 251 8.73 -12.35 12.94
C ALA A 251 9.87 -11.40 13.31
N LEU A 252 9.91 -10.95 14.57
CA LEU A 252 10.97 -10.10 15.10
C LEU A 252 12.36 -10.74 14.92
N GLN A 253 12.52 -12.00 15.34
CA GLN A 253 13.79 -12.72 15.20
C GLN A 253 14.22 -12.80 13.72
N SER A 254 13.29 -13.11 12.82
CA SER A 254 13.59 -13.20 11.38
C SER A 254 13.99 -11.84 10.79
N PHE A 255 13.33 -10.74 11.20
CA PHE A 255 13.71 -9.41 10.76
C PHE A 255 15.03 -8.93 11.35
N GLU A 256 15.35 -9.25 12.61
CA GLU A 256 16.65 -8.97 13.22
C GLU A 256 17.78 -9.69 12.48
N GLN A 257 17.59 -10.97 12.14
CA GLN A 257 18.57 -11.70 11.31
C GLN A 257 18.74 -11.06 9.92
N ALA A 258 17.64 -10.66 9.27
CA ALA A 258 17.72 -9.97 7.98
C ALA A 258 18.42 -8.61 8.08
N LEU A 259 18.15 -7.85 9.15
CA LEU A 259 18.76 -6.55 9.44
C LEU A 259 20.27 -6.71 9.63
N ASP A 260 20.71 -7.62 10.49
CA ASP A 260 22.14 -7.86 10.76
C ASP A 260 22.91 -8.16 9.47
N ILE A 261 22.35 -9.01 8.60
CA ILE A 261 22.98 -9.34 7.31
C ILE A 261 22.99 -8.11 6.38
N ARG A 262 21.87 -7.36 6.30
CA ARG A 262 21.76 -6.18 5.43
C ARG A 262 22.68 -5.05 5.84
N GLU A 263 22.82 -4.79 7.14
CA GLU A 263 23.79 -3.81 7.66
C GLU A 263 25.23 -4.23 7.33
N ASN A 264 25.56 -5.52 7.50
CA ASN A 264 26.89 -6.03 7.17
C ASN A 264 27.22 -5.92 5.67
N LEU A 265 26.24 -6.12 4.79
CA LEU A 265 26.45 -6.09 3.34
C LEU A 265 26.43 -4.68 2.74
N HIS A 266 25.58 -3.80 3.25
CA HIS A 266 25.28 -2.51 2.63
C HIS A 266 25.63 -1.30 3.49
N GLY A 267 25.99 -1.51 4.76
CA GLY A 267 26.12 -0.45 5.75
C GLY A 267 24.75 -0.01 6.30
N LYS A 268 24.79 0.90 7.28
CA LYS A 268 23.60 1.35 8.02
C LYS A 268 22.64 2.24 7.21
N ILE A 269 23.15 2.91 6.18
CA ILE A 269 22.37 3.81 5.32
C ILE A 269 22.08 3.11 4.00
N HIS A 270 21.00 2.31 3.97
CA HIS A 270 20.59 1.57 2.79
C HIS A 270 19.07 1.31 2.80
N PRO A 271 18.37 1.32 1.64
CA PRO A 271 16.93 1.05 1.58
C PRO A 271 16.50 -0.26 2.26
N TYR A 272 17.29 -1.32 2.13
CA TYR A 272 16.98 -2.60 2.80
C TYR A 272 17.08 -2.56 4.33
N VAL A 273 17.95 -1.70 4.87
CA VAL A 273 18.06 -1.46 6.31
C VAL A 273 16.86 -0.63 6.78
N PHE A 274 16.50 0.41 6.02
CA PHE A 274 15.27 1.18 6.25
C PHE A 274 14.03 0.29 6.39
N PHE A 275 13.79 -0.61 5.42
CA PHE A 275 12.63 -1.49 5.46
C PHE A 275 12.64 -2.45 6.66
N ALA A 276 13.81 -2.97 7.03
CA ALA A 276 13.95 -3.83 8.20
C ALA A 276 13.69 -3.06 9.51
N CYS A 277 14.28 -1.87 9.68
CA CYS A 277 14.02 -1.02 10.85
C CYS A 277 12.54 -0.64 10.97
N ARG A 278 11.90 -0.27 9.85
CA ARG A 278 10.47 0.05 9.80
C ARG A 278 9.63 -1.13 10.30
N ASP A 279 9.85 -2.32 9.76
CA ASP A 279 9.03 -3.50 10.07
C ASP A 279 9.28 -4.02 11.50
N ILE A 280 10.51 -3.89 12.02
CA ILE A 280 10.81 -4.12 13.43
C ILE A 280 10.04 -3.14 14.31
N GLY A 281 10.01 -1.84 13.95
CA GLY A 281 9.21 -0.83 14.64
C GLY A 281 7.72 -1.20 14.71
N VAL A 282 7.14 -1.61 13.58
CA VAL A 282 5.73 -2.08 13.51
C VAL A 282 5.48 -3.27 14.45
N ILE A 283 6.40 -4.23 14.52
CA ILE A 283 6.27 -5.37 15.42
C ILE A 283 6.35 -4.93 16.89
N LYS A 284 7.31 -4.08 17.23
CA LYS A 284 7.46 -3.55 18.59
C LYS A 284 6.20 -2.79 19.02
N TYR A 285 5.60 -2.04 18.11
CA TYR A 285 4.31 -1.39 18.33
C TYR A 285 3.19 -2.41 18.60
N ARG A 286 3.07 -3.47 17.79
CA ARG A 286 2.08 -4.55 18.00
C ARG A 286 2.29 -5.31 19.32
N LEU A 287 3.54 -5.39 19.80
CA LEU A 287 3.89 -5.96 21.09
C LEU A 287 3.67 -5.00 22.27
N LYS A 288 3.19 -3.77 22.00
CA LYS A 288 3.00 -2.68 22.98
C LYS A 288 4.31 -2.19 23.62
N GLU A 289 5.44 -2.42 22.96
CA GLU A 289 6.75 -1.91 23.35
C GLU A 289 6.98 -0.55 22.67
N TYR A 290 6.18 0.46 23.04
CA TYR A 290 6.08 1.73 22.29
C TYR A 290 7.38 2.54 22.28
N ASP A 291 8.15 2.57 23.37
CA ASP A 291 9.47 3.23 23.40
C ASP A 291 10.46 2.59 22.40
N SER A 292 10.48 1.25 22.34
CA SER A 292 11.30 0.51 21.38
C SER A 292 10.83 0.75 19.95
N ALA A 293 9.51 0.78 19.71
CA ALA A 293 8.94 1.06 18.40
C ALA A 293 9.33 2.46 17.92
N LEU A 294 9.21 3.46 18.79
CA LEU A 294 9.61 4.84 18.53
C LEU A 294 11.09 4.92 18.13
N HIS A 295 11.97 4.22 18.87
CA HIS A 295 13.39 4.16 18.55
C HIS A 295 13.65 3.62 17.13
N TRP A 296 13.01 2.52 16.75
CA TRP A 296 13.18 1.91 15.43
C TRP A 296 12.58 2.76 14.30
N HIS A 297 11.44 3.41 14.52
CA HIS A 297 10.86 4.34 13.55
C HIS A 297 11.70 5.61 13.39
N GLN A 298 12.34 6.10 14.45
CA GLN A 298 13.30 7.20 14.37
C GLN A 298 14.54 6.80 13.56
N GLN A 299 15.08 5.59 13.77
CA GLN A 299 16.17 5.09 12.93
C GLN A 299 15.76 5.00 11.45
N ALA A 300 14.56 4.51 11.17
CA ALA A 300 14.04 4.48 9.80
C ALA A 300 13.88 5.89 9.21
N LEU A 301 13.41 6.86 9.99
CA LEU A 301 13.35 8.27 9.57
C LEU A 301 14.76 8.80 9.24
N ASP A 302 15.74 8.58 10.11
CA ASP A 302 17.11 9.07 9.92
C ASP A 302 17.73 8.48 8.64
N ILE A 303 17.50 7.19 8.37
CA ILE A 303 17.94 6.55 7.12
C ILE A 303 17.22 7.14 5.91
N SER A 304 15.90 7.32 5.97
CA SER A 304 15.10 7.94 4.89
C SER A 304 15.61 9.34 4.56
N VAL A 305 15.83 10.17 5.59
CA VAL A 305 16.37 11.53 5.42
C VAL A 305 17.76 11.51 4.81
N ALA A 306 18.62 10.57 5.21
CA ALA A 306 19.97 10.44 4.65
C ALA A 306 19.97 9.98 3.19
N LEU A 307 19.03 9.11 2.79
CA LEU A 307 18.95 8.57 1.43
C LEU A 307 18.24 9.50 0.45
N TYR A 308 17.13 10.09 0.88
CA TYR A 308 16.17 10.76 -0.01
C TYR A 308 15.93 12.22 0.34
N GLY A 309 16.41 12.67 1.50
CA GLY A 309 16.15 14.01 2.02
C GLY A 309 14.91 14.07 2.93
N LYS A 310 14.73 15.24 3.56
CA LYS A 310 13.62 15.47 4.51
C LYS A 310 12.25 15.50 3.84
N GLU A 311 12.18 16.00 2.60
CA GLU A 311 10.94 16.16 1.85
C GLU A 311 10.70 14.97 0.91
N HIS A 312 10.61 13.76 1.49
CA HIS A 312 10.38 12.52 0.75
C HIS A 312 9.19 11.75 1.33
N ALA A 313 8.49 10.99 0.48
CA ALA A 313 7.33 10.16 0.85
C ALA A 313 7.63 9.25 2.04
N SER A 314 8.76 8.53 1.97
CA SER A 314 9.22 7.64 3.06
C SER A 314 9.47 8.37 4.38
N SER A 315 9.88 9.65 4.34
CA SER A 315 10.06 10.48 5.54
C SER A 315 8.71 10.85 6.14
N ALA A 316 7.71 11.22 5.33
CA ALA A 316 6.34 11.46 5.79
C ALA A 316 5.73 10.20 6.43
N THR A 317 5.90 9.04 5.79
CA THR A 317 5.45 7.76 6.33
C THR A 317 6.12 7.46 7.68
N SER A 318 7.42 7.68 7.80
CA SER A 318 8.12 7.53 9.09
C SER A 318 7.59 8.46 10.17
N TYR A 319 7.27 9.71 9.85
CA TYR A 319 6.65 10.63 10.80
C TYR A 319 5.28 10.14 11.29
N SER A 320 4.45 9.57 10.42
CA SER A 320 3.17 8.97 10.84
C SER A 320 3.36 7.79 11.80
N TRP A 321 4.33 6.90 11.55
CA TRP A 321 4.63 5.80 12.48
C TRP A 321 5.15 6.28 13.85
N ILE A 322 5.97 7.33 13.85
CA ILE A 322 6.44 7.99 15.07
C ILE A 322 5.24 8.57 15.84
N ALA A 323 4.34 9.26 15.14
CA ALA A 323 3.14 9.84 15.74
C ALA A 323 2.22 8.77 16.36
N ASP A 324 2.03 7.63 15.71
CA ASP A 324 1.26 6.51 16.26
C ASP A 324 1.86 6.00 17.58
N CYS A 325 3.19 5.89 17.66
CA CYS A 325 3.88 5.50 18.89
C CYS A 325 3.67 6.55 20.00
N GLN A 326 3.85 7.83 19.67
CA GLN A 326 3.65 8.95 20.61
C GLN A 326 2.20 9.02 21.12
N TYR A 327 1.22 8.70 20.27
CA TYR A 327 -0.19 8.67 20.64
C TYR A 327 -0.47 7.61 21.70
N GLN A 328 0.08 6.40 21.54
CA GLN A 328 -0.06 5.35 22.56
C GLN A 328 0.65 5.70 23.87
N MET A 329 1.70 6.49 23.80
CA MET A 329 2.40 7.05 24.96
C MET A 329 1.70 8.27 25.58
N GLN A 330 0.57 8.71 25.00
CA GLN A 330 -0.21 9.90 25.41
C GLN A 330 0.57 11.22 25.32
N ASP A 331 1.63 11.28 24.51
CA ASP A 331 2.37 12.50 24.21
C ASP A 331 1.73 13.24 23.03
N TYR A 332 0.52 13.76 23.27
CA TYR A 332 -0.29 14.36 22.21
C TYR A 332 0.31 15.62 21.58
N ASP A 333 1.24 16.31 22.24
CA ASP A 333 1.92 17.46 21.63
C ASP A 333 2.90 17.00 20.55
N SER A 334 3.71 15.97 20.85
CA SER A 334 4.61 15.38 19.87
C SER A 334 3.88 14.72 18.69
N VAL A 335 2.70 14.12 18.94
CA VAL A 335 1.84 13.56 17.87
C VAL A 335 1.44 14.64 16.87
N LEU A 336 1.01 15.81 17.35
CA LEU A 336 0.62 16.92 16.48
C LEU A 336 1.81 17.44 15.68
N GLU A 337 2.99 17.54 16.28
CA GLU A 337 4.21 17.93 15.55
C GLU A 337 4.55 16.93 14.45
N SER A 338 4.57 15.63 14.77
CA SER A 338 4.92 14.57 13.83
C SER A 338 3.93 14.48 12.66
N HIS A 339 2.62 14.46 12.92
CA HIS A 339 1.64 14.47 11.83
C HIS A 339 1.64 15.77 11.03
N GLN A 340 1.93 16.93 11.65
CA GLN A 340 2.06 18.17 10.90
C GLN A 340 3.25 18.12 9.93
N GLN A 341 4.40 17.56 10.34
CA GLN A 341 5.52 17.33 9.43
C GLN A 341 5.11 16.41 8.26
N ALA A 342 4.35 15.34 8.54
CA ALA A 342 3.83 14.46 7.49
C ALA A 342 2.88 15.19 6.53
N VAL A 343 1.95 16.02 7.04
CA VAL A 343 1.06 16.86 6.22
C VAL A 343 1.87 17.80 5.33
N ASP A 344 2.83 18.52 5.88
CA ASP A 344 3.61 19.51 5.14
C ASP A 344 4.38 18.87 3.98
N ILE A 345 4.92 17.66 4.19
CA ILE A 345 5.60 16.89 3.14
C ILE A 345 4.57 16.39 2.11
N ARG A 346 3.46 15.77 2.55
CA ARG A 346 2.42 15.20 1.66
C ARG A 346 1.77 16.28 0.80
N LEU A 347 1.51 17.46 1.35
CA LEU A 347 1.01 18.62 0.59
C LEU A 347 1.98 19.08 -0.50
N LYS A 348 3.30 19.06 -0.23
CA LYS A 348 4.32 19.42 -1.23
C LYS A 348 4.46 18.37 -2.33
N LEU A 349 4.39 17.09 -1.98
CA LEU A 349 4.61 16.00 -2.92
C LEU A 349 3.37 15.68 -3.76
N TYR A 350 2.20 15.62 -3.11
CA TYR A 350 0.97 15.09 -3.71
C TYR A 350 -0.14 16.13 -3.82
N GLY A 351 0.00 17.27 -3.12
CA GLY A 351 -1.04 18.26 -3.02
C GLY A 351 -2.09 17.92 -1.95
N TYR A 352 -3.15 18.73 -1.93
CA TYR A 352 -4.21 18.64 -0.92
C TYR A 352 -5.09 17.39 -1.11
N ASN A 353 -5.49 17.09 -2.34
CA ASN A 353 -6.39 15.97 -2.65
C ASN A 353 -5.62 14.64 -2.79
N HIS A 354 -5.07 14.15 -1.68
CA HIS A 354 -4.38 12.87 -1.62
C HIS A 354 -4.79 12.05 -0.38
N ALA A 355 -4.91 10.73 -0.53
CA ALA A 355 -5.41 9.85 0.54
C ALA A 355 -4.56 9.95 1.82
N ASP A 356 -3.23 9.94 1.67
CA ASP A 356 -2.31 10.12 2.79
C ASP A 356 -2.45 11.48 3.48
N THR A 357 -2.82 12.54 2.73
CA THR A 357 -3.08 13.86 3.32
C THR A 357 -4.35 13.80 4.18
N ALA A 358 -5.40 13.14 3.69
CA ALA A 358 -6.64 12.94 4.44
C ALA A 358 -6.39 12.13 5.73
N ASP A 359 -5.60 11.06 5.63
CA ASP A 359 -5.22 10.22 6.75
C ASP A 359 -4.48 11.04 7.84
N SER A 360 -3.50 11.86 7.46
CA SER A 360 -2.83 12.74 8.42
C SER A 360 -3.80 13.70 9.12
N TYR A 361 -4.71 14.36 8.38
CA TYR A 361 -5.69 15.27 8.96
C TYR A 361 -6.65 14.54 9.92
N TYR A 362 -7.05 13.32 9.56
CA TYR A 362 -7.88 12.48 10.42
C TYR A 362 -7.18 12.18 11.76
N HIS A 363 -5.90 11.80 11.72
CA HIS A 363 -5.12 11.53 12.94
C HIS A 363 -4.83 12.79 13.77
N ILE A 364 -4.60 13.94 13.14
CA ILE A 364 -4.52 15.25 13.82
C ILE A 364 -5.85 15.54 14.52
N GLY A 365 -6.98 15.32 13.85
CA GLY A 365 -8.32 15.49 14.40
C GLY A 365 -8.57 14.62 15.64
N LEU A 366 -8.21 13.33 15.58
CA LEU A 366 -8.29 12.41 16.72
C LEU A 366 -7.48 12.92 17.91
N THR A 367 -6.25 13.35 17.66
CA THR A 367 -5.35 13.86 18.70
C THR A 367 -5.88 15.14 19.35
N GLN A 368 -6.39 16.07 18.55
CA GLN A 368 -7.02 17.29 19.05
C GLN A 368 -8.30 16.97 19.85
N PHE A 369 -9.07 15.96 19.45
CA PHE A 369 -10.25 15.52 20.16
C PHE A 369 -9.90 14.96 21.54
N GLU A 370 -8.86 14.12 21.67
CA GLU A 370 -8.38 13.61 22.95
C GLU A 370 -7.86 14.72 23.86
N LYS A 371 -7.22 15.75 23.30
CA LYS A 371 -6.85 16.97 24.03
C LYS A 371 -8.04 17.86 24.40
N LYS A 372 -9.28 17.46 24.06
CA LYS A 372 -10.53 18.22 24.24
C LYS A 372 -10.58 19.55 23.47
N ASN A 373 -9.73 19.70 22.46
CA ASN A 373 -9.71 20.84 21.54
C ASN A 373 -10.71 20.61 20.40
N TYR A 374 -11.99 20.44 20.75
CA TYR A 374 -13.04 19.99 19.83
C TYR A 374 -13.22 20.89 18.59
N LYS A 375 -12.96 22.20 18.71
CA LYS A 375 -13.06 23.12 17.56
C LYS A 375 -11.97 22.86 16.52
N SER A 376 -10.73 22.62 16.96
CA SER A 376 -9.64 22.27 16.04
C SER A 376 -9.84 20.87 15.47
N ALA A 377 -10.27 19.92 16.30
CA ALA A 377 -10.58 18.56 15.86
C ALA A 377 -11.61 18.57 14.73
N LEU A 378 -12.68 19.36 14.88
CA LEU A 378 -13.71 19.54 13.87
C LEU A 378 -13.12 20.03 12.53
N GLN A 379 -12.26 21.05 12.55
CA GLN A 379 -11.62 21.56 11.34
C GLN A 379 -10.78 20.48 10.64
N SER A 380 -9.99 19.72 11.40
CA SER A 380 -9.16 18.65 10.86
C SER A 380 -10.01 17.51 10.27
N PHE A 381 -11.11 17.12 10.93
CA PHE A 381 -12.02 16.12 10.39
C PHE A 381 -12.79 16.62 9.14
N GLU A 382 -13.14 17.91 9.08
CA GLU A 382 -13.74 18.52 7.89
C GLU A 382 -12.78 18.51 6.69
N GLN A 383 -11.48 18.77 6.92
CA GLN A 383 -10.46 18.64 5.87
C GLN A 383 -10.30 17.20 5.40
N ALA A 384 -10.24 16.23 6.32
CA ALA A 384 -10.19 14.82 5.97
C ALA A 384 -11.44 14.35 5.19
N LEU A 385 -12.63 14.85 5.57
CA LEU A 385 -13.89 14.58 4.87
C LEU A 385 -13.88 15.14 3.45
N ASP A 386 -13.51 16.41 3.28
CA ASP A 386 -13.46 17.09 1.99
C ASP A 386 -12.54 16.36 1.01
N ILE A 387 -11.33 15.99 1.46
CA ILE A 387 -10.40 15.21 0.64
C ILE A 387 -10.99 13.82 0.30
N SER A 388 -11.56 13.11 1.30
CA SER A 388 -12.12 11.77 1.09
C SER A 388 -13.29 11.78 0.10
N GLN A 389 -14.14 12.82 0.13
CA GLN A 389 -15.23 13.01 -0.82
C GLN A 389 -14.70 13.29 -2.23
N ASN A 390 -13.66 14.13 -2.36
CA ASN A 390 -13.04 14.44 -3.64
C ASN A 390 -12.39 13.22 -4.29
N LEU A 391 -11.77 12.33 -3.50
CA LEU A 391 -11.10 11.13 -4.00
C LEU A 391 -12.07 10.00 -4.34
N HIS A 392 -12.99 9.70 -3.42
CA HIS A 392 -13.76 8.46 -3.46
C HIS A 392 -15.24 8.66 -3.79
N GLY A 393 -15.70 9.91 -3.83
CA GLY A 393 -17.12 10.26 -3.89
C GLY A 393 -17.80 10.10 -2.52
N ASN A 394 -19.12 10.29 -2.48
CA ASN A 394 -19.87 10.36 -1.22
C ASN A 394 -20.11 9.02 -0.52
N VAL A 395 -19.88 7.89 -1.19
CA VAL A 395 -20.15 6.55 -0.65
C VAL A 395 -18.83 5.78 -0.56
N HIS A 396 -18.10 6.03 0.54
CA HIS A 396 -16.84 5.39 0.86
C HIS A 396 -16.69 5.18 2.37
N PRO A 397 -15.99 4.12 2.83
CA PRO A 397 -15.71 3.92 4.25
C PRO A 397 -15.08 5.15 4.92
N ASP A 398 -14.12 5.81 4.27
CA ASP A 398 -13.41 6.97 4.84
C ASP A 398 -14.32 8.18 5.03
N VAL A 399 -15.22 8.43 4.08
CA VAL A 399 -16.26 9.47 4.20
C VAL A 399 -17.18 9.15 5.39
N SER A 400 -17.60 7.89 5.54
CA SER A 400 -18.40 7.48 6.70
C SER A 400 -17.66 7.63 8.03
N PHE A 401 -16.35 7.33 8.07
CA PHE A 401 -15.55 7.53 9.27
C PHE A 401 -15.41 9.01 9.63
N ALA A 402 -15.11 9.87 8.66
CA ALA A 402 -15.01 11.31 8.87
C ALA A 402 -16.35 11.92 9.32
N CYS A 403 -17.47 11.60 8.66
CA CYS A 403 -18.82 12.04 9.08
C CYS A 403 -19.12 11.61 10.53
N ASN A 404 -18.76 10.37 10.89
CA ASN A 404 -18.95 9.89 12.26
C ASN A 404 -18.15 10.71 13.27
N GLN A 405 -16.87 11.00 13.00
CA GLN A 405 -16.05 11.79 13.92
C GLN A 405 -16.49 13.25 14.02
N ILE A 406 -16.98 13.83 12.93
CA ILE A 406 -17.62 15.14 12.96
C ILE A 406 -18.86 15.10 13.86
N GLY A 407 -19.72 14.07 13.73
CA GLY A 407 -20.87 13.84 14.58
C GLY A 407 -20.50 13.76 16.07
N VAL A 408 -19.51 12.92 16.42
CA VAL A 408 -19.00 12.80 17.80
C VAL A 408 -18.47 14.14 18.31
N THR A 409 -17.72 14.87 17.49
CA THR A 409 -17.14 16.17 17.87
C THR A 409 -18.21 17.22 18.11
N LYS A 410 -19.24 17.28 17.25
CA LYS A 410 -20.41 18.15 17.41
C LYS A 410 -21.23 17.81 18.65
N TYR A 411 -21.40 16.52 18.96
CA TYR A 411 -22.03 16.08 20.20
C TYR A 411 -21.29 16.61 21.43
N ARG A 412 -19.94 16.51 21.44
CA ARG A 412 -19.12 17.06 22.54
C ARG A 412 -19.18 18.58 22.65
N LEU A 413 -19.42 19.27 21.53
CA LEU A 413 -19.70 20.71 21.50
C LEU A 413 -21.14 21.06 21.89
N LYS A 414 -21.99 20.07 22.20
CA LYS A 414 -23.43 20.20 22.51
C LYS A 414 -24.26 20.74 21.34
N GLU A 415 -23.78 20.56 20.11
CA GLU A 415 -24.48 20.90 18.88
C GLU A 415 -25.27 19.67 18.39
N TYR A 416 -26.25 19.22 19.18
CA TYR A 416 -26.89 17.91 19.02
C TYR A 416 -27.65 17.74 17.70
N ASP A 417 -28.33 18.77 17.19
CA ASP A 417 -28.99 18.73 15.87
C ASP A 417 -27.98 18.47 14.74
N SER A 418 -26.82 19.14 14.80
CA SER A 418 -25.75 18.95 13.81
C SER A 418 -25.10 17.57 13.97
N ALA A 419 -24.88 17.12 15.21
CA ALA A 419 -24.35 15.79 15.48
C ALA A 419 -25.26 14.69 14.91
N LEU A 420 -26.57 14.80 15.13
CA LEU A 420 -27.59 13.90 14.59
C LEU A 420 -27.52 13.83 13.06
N HIS A 421 -27.45 14.99 12.39
CA HIS A 421 -27.31 15.06 10.94
C HIS A 421 -26.08 14.28 10.43
N TRP A 422 -24.91 14.50 11.04
CA TRP A 422 -23.67 13.83 10.65
C TRP A 422 -23.66 12.33 10.95
N HIS A 423 -24.25 11.91 12.07
CA HIS A 423 -24.42 10.49 12.38
C HIS A 423 -25.39 9.79 11.40
N GLN A 424 -26.44 10.48 10.97
CA GLN A 424 -27.36 9.98 9.95
C GLN A 424 -26.65 9.81 8.60
N GLN A 425 -25.87 10.80 8.16
CA GLN A 425 -25.07 10.65 6.94
C GLN A 425 -24.11 9.46 7.03
N ALA A 426 -23.42 9.29 8.17
CA ALA A 426 -22.54 8.15 8.38
C ALA A 426 -23.30 6.80 8.34
N LEU A 427 -24.51 6.74 8.91
CA LEU A 427 -25.40 5.57 8.85
C LEU A 427 -25.78 5.24 7.40
N ASP A 428 -26.24 6.23 6.64
CA ASP A 428 -26.70 6.03 5.26
C ASP A 428 -25.58 5.44 4.39
N ILE A 429 -24.36 5.95 4.53
CA ILE A 429 -23.18 5.41 3.83
C ILE A 429 -22.87 3.98 4.28
N ARG A 430 -22.89 3.68 5.60
CA ARG A 430 -22.62 2.34 6.14
C ARG A 430 -23.64 1.31 5.67
N VAL A 431 -24.91 1.69 5.64
CA VAL A 431 -26.00 0.84 5.14
C VAL A 431 -25.82 0.57 3.65
N ALA A 432 -25.45 1.58 2.86
CA ALA A 432 -25.18 1.41 1.43
C ALA A 432 -23.99 0.47 1.15
N LEU A 433 -22.93 0.54 1.97
CA LEU A 433 -21.71 -0.27 1.78
C LEU A 433 -21.82 -1.70 2.30
N TYR A 434 -22.44 -1.88 3.46
CA TYR A 434 -22.37 -3.14 4.22
C TYR A 434 -23.73 -3.75 4.55
N GLY A 435 -24.83 -3.04 4.26
CA GLY A 435 -26.18 -3.41 4.64
C GLY A 435 -26.56 -2.98 6.06
N LYS A 436 -27.87 -2.99 6.34
CA LYS A 436 -28.45 -2.53 7.62
C LYS A 436 -28.00 -3.38 8.81
N GLU A 437 -27.73 -4.67 8.62
CA GLU A 437 -27.37 -5.60 9.69
C GLU A 437 -25.85 -5.64 9.99
N HIS A 438 -25.10 -4.62 9.59
CA HIS A 438 -23.67 -4.55 9.84
C HIS A 438 -23.33 -3.89 11.18
N THR A 439 -22.22 -4.30 11.80
CA THR A 439 -21.75 -3.78 13.09
C THR A 439 -21.60 -2.25 13.12
N THR A 440 -21.18 -1.65 12.01
CA THR A 440 -21.00 -0.19 11.89
C THR A 440 -22.33 0.55 11.83
N ALA A 441 -23.39 -0.03 11.24
CA ALA A 441 -24.73 0.54 11.27
C ALA A 441 -25.27 0.57 12.71
N ALA A 442 -25.08 -0.50 13.48
CA ALA A 442 -25.45 -0.54 14.90
C ALA A 442 -24.69 0.49 15.77
N LYS A 443 -23.47 0.86 15.39
CA LYS A 443 -22.75 1.98 16.04
C LYS A 443 -23.39 3.32 15.71
N SER A 444 -23.75 3.56 14.45
CA SER A 444 -24.42 4.80 14.05
C SER A 444 -25.80 4.96 14.71
N TYR A 445 -26.64 3.92 14.72
CA TYR A 445 -27.94 3.96 15.39
C TYR A 445 -27.81 4.28 16.89
N PHE A 446 -26.81 3.73 17.55
CA PHE A 446 -26.53 4.04 18.95
C PHE A 446 -26.18 5.52 19.16
N SER A 447 -25.28 6.09 18.36
CA SER A 447 -24.93 7.51 18.45
C SER A 447 -26.09 8.44 18.05
N ILE A 448 -26.95 8.03 17.13
CA ILE A 448 -28.19 8.73 16.79
C ILE A 448 -29.13 8.76 18.00
N ALA A 449 -29.30 7.63 18.70
CA ALA A 449 -30.12 7.55 19.91
C ALA A 449 -29.59 8.46 21.02
N GLU A 450 -28.27 8.55 21.21
CA GLU A 450 -27.65 9.49 22.16
C GLU A 450 -27.99 10.95 21.81
N CYS A 451 -27.89 11.34 20.53
CA CYS A 451 -28.24 12.70 20.10
C CYS A 451 -29.73 13.00 20.32
N GLN A 452 -30.62 12.09 19.93
CA GLN A 452 -32.07 12.25 20.11
C GLN A 452 -32.46 12.33 21.59
N CYS A 453 -31.79 11.56 22.46
CA CYS A 453 -31.99 11.61 23.89
C CYS A 453 -31.62 12.98 24.49
N GLU A 454 -30.47 13.55 24.12
CA GLU A 454 -30.06 14.90 24.55
C GLU A 454 -31.01 16.00 24.01
N MET A 455 -31.62 15.77 22.85
CA MET A 455 -32.66 16.63 22.27
C MET A 455 -34.04 16.43 22.91
N GLN A 456 -34.17 15.51 23.88
CA GLN A 456 -35.43 15.13 24.55
C GLN A 456 -36.47 14.49 23.61
N ASP A 457 -36.06 14.03 22.43
CA ASP A 457 -36.87 13.21 21.54
C ASP A 457 -36.74 11.72 21.93
N TYR A 458 -37.31 11.39 23.10
CA TYR A 458 -37.18 10.07 23.68
C TYR A 458 -37.86 8.96 22.88
N ASP A 459 -38.90 9.29 22.10
CA ASP A 459 -39.58 8.32 21.23
C ASP A 459 -38.63 7.86 20.12
N SER A 460 -38.07 8.79 19.35
CA SER A 460 -37.11 8.46 18.29
C SER A 460 -35.83 7.82 18.86
N ALA A 461 -35.37 8.27 20.03
CA ALA A 461 -34.20 7.71 20.70
C ALA A 461 -34.39 6.23 21.06
N LEU A 462 -35.57 5.84 21.55
CA LEU A 462 -35.90 4.44 21.86
C LEU A 462 -35.90 3.59 20.58
N GLU A 463 -36.49 4.09 19.49
CA GLU A 463 -36.50 3.38 18.20
C GLU A 463 -35.08 3.14 17.68
N SER A 464 -34.24 4.18 17.65
CA SER A 464 -32.85 4.08 17.21
C SER A 464 -32.02 3.16 18.11
N CYS A 465 -32.23 3.22 19.43
CA CYS A 465 -31.52 2.35 20.37
C CYS A 465 -31.95 0.88 20.22
N GLN A 466 -33.23 0.63 19.94
CA GLN A 466 -33.75 -0.70 19.68
C GLN A 466 -33.16 -1.29 18.38
N GLU A 467 -33.07 -0.51 17.31
CA GLU A 467 -32.40 -0.94 16.07
C GLU A 467 -30.92 -1.31 16.30
N ALA A 468 -30.19 -0.51 17.09
CA ALA A 468 -28.82 -0.85 17.47
C ALA A 468 -28.75 -2.15 18.28
N LEU A 469 -29.66 -2.34 19.22
CA LEU A 469 -29.75 -3.53 20.08
C LEU A 469 -30.04 -4.78 19.28
N ASP A 470 -31.02 -4.75 18.38
CA ASP A 470 -31.43 -5.88 17.56
C ASP A 470 -30.29 -6.39 16.68
N ILE A 471 -29.55 -5.46 16.05
CA ILE A 471 -28.37 -5.81 15.24
C ILE A 471 -27.28 -6.43 16.13
N ARG A 472 -26.97 -5.83 17.29
CA ARG A 472 -25.92 -6.34 18.19
C ARG A 472 -26.28 -7.71 18.79
N LEU A 473 -27.55 -7.94 19.12
CA LEU A 473 -28.06 -9.24 19.55
C LEU A 473 -27.86 -10.30 18.46
N LYS A 474 -28.20 -9.98 17.21
CA LYS A 474 -28.04 -10.89 16.08
C LYS A 474 -26.58 -11.25 15.82
N LEU A 475 -25.68 -10.27 15.90
CA LEU A 475 -24.27 -10.44 15.54
C LEU A 475 -23.41 -11.02 16.67
N PHE A 476 -23.66 -10.63 17.92
CA PHE A 476 -22.78 -10.93 19.05
C PHE A 476 -23.46 -11.69 20.19
N GLY A 477 -24.79 -11.84 20.15
CA GLY A 477 -25.57 -12.42 21.23
C GLY A 477 -25.66 -11.52 22.46
N GLN A 478 -26.30 -12.06 23.52
CA GLN A 478 -26.63 -11.31 24.74
C GLN A 478 -25.42 -10.95 25.62
N LYS A 479 -24.34 -11.74 25.57
CA LYS A 479 -23.19 -11.60 26.48
C LYS A 479 -22.12 -10.62 26.00
N SER A 480 -22.32 -9.98 24.84
CA SER A 480 -21.38 -9.00 24.33
C SER A 480 -21.51 -7.69 25.07
N GLN A 481 -20.39 -7.04 25.37
CA GLN A 481 -20.37 -5.71 25.99
C GLN A 481 -21.20 -4.71 25.18
N ALA A 482 -21.06 -4.72 23.84
CA ALA A 482 -21.81 -3.81 22.99
C ALA A 482 -23.33 -4.01 23.12
N THR A 483 -23.78 -5.25 23.33
CA THR A 483 -25.21 -5.55 23.55
C THR A 483 -25.64 -5.04 24.92
N SER A 484 -24.81 -5.19 25.96
CA SER A 484 -25.05 -4.62 27.29
C SER A 484 -25.18 -3.10 27.22
N ASP A 485 -24.25 -2.41 26.54
CA ASP A 485 -24.29 -0.96 26.40
C ASP A 485 -25.60 -0.48 25.75
N SER A 486 -26.13 -1.23 24.78
CA SER A 486 -27.42 -0.96 24.17
C SER A 486 -28.61 -1.18 25.11
N TYR A 487 -28.56 -2.19 25.99
CA TYR A 487 -29.59 -2.38 27.02
C TYR A 487 -29.57 -1.24 28.03
N ASP A 488 -28.40 -0.89 28.55
CA ASP A 488 -28.23 0.16 29.55
C ASP A 488 -28.72 1.50 28.99
N GLN A 489 -28.39 1.81 27.74
CA GLN A 489 -28.86 3.02 27.07
C GLN A 489 -30.38 3.02 26.86
N LEU A 490 -30.97 1.89 26.49
CA LEU A 490 -32.42 1.77 26.30
C LEU A 490 -33.19 1.96 27.62
N GLU A 491 -32.71 1.35 28.71
CA GLU A 491 -33.27 1.55 30.05
C GLU A 491 -33.15 3.00 30.51
N PHE A 492 -31.98 3.62 30.27
CA PHE A 492 -31.74 5.02 30.59
C PHE A 492 -32.72 5.94 29.87
N ILE A 493 -32.87 5.82 28.54
CA ILE A 493 -33.81 6.63 27.75
C ILE A 493 -35.25 6.42 28.25
N GLN A 494 -35.64 5.17 28.54
CA GLN A 494 -36.99 4.87 29.04
C GLN A 494 -37.24 5.53 30.40
N SER A 495 -36.25 5.56 31.28
CA SER A 495 -36.35 6.22 32.58
C SER A 495 -36.57 7.73 32.45
N LEU A 496 -35.84 8.39 31.53
CA LEU A 496 -35.99 9.83 31.27
C LEU A 496 -37.37 10.16 30.72
N LYS A 497 -37.86 9.35 29.76
CA LYS A 497 -39.20 9.50 29.20
C LYS A 497 -40.28 9.43 30.27
N ASN A 498 -40.19 8.45 31.17
CA ASN A 498 -41.16 8.27 32.27
C ASN A 498 -41.14 9.48 33.23
N VAL A 499 -39.96 10.01 33.56
CA VAL A 499 -39.82 11.20 34.42
C VAL A 499 -40.46 12.43 33.76
N CYS A 500 -40.24 12.65 32.47
CA CYS A 500 -40.85 13.75 31.74
C CYS A 500 -42.38 13.64 31.67
N GLN A 501 -42.92 12.43 31.43
CA GLN A 501 -44.37 12.20 31.44
C GLN A 501 -44.99 12.48 32.82
N LEU A 502 -44.38 11.97 33.89
CA LEU A 502 -44.82 12.25 35.26
C LEU A 502 -44.79 13.74 35.59
N SER A 503 -43.75 14.47 35.14
CA SER A 503 -43.66 15.92 35.31
C SER A 503 -44.82 16.65 34.63
N LEU A 504 -45.18 16.26 33.41
CA LEU A 504 -46.30 16.85 32.66
C LEU A 504 -47.67 16.53 33.30
N GLU A 505 -47.84 15.31 33.81
CA GLU A 505 -49.05 14.92 34.54
C GLU A 505 -49.21 15.69 35.86
N VAL A 506 -48.11 15.93 36.57
CA VAL A 506 -48.12 16.76 37.78
C VAL A 506 -48.45 18.20 37.41
N GLN A 507 -47.79 18.78 36.40
CA GLN A 507 -48.08 20.15 35.98
C GLN A 507 -49.55 20.34 35.58
N SER A 508 -50.12 19.42 34.81
CA SER A 508 -51.53 19.51 34.37
C SER A 508 -52.55 19.33 35.50
N LYS A 509 -52.18 18.68 36.61
CA LYS A 509 -53.03 18.57 37.81
C LYS A 509 -53.02 19.81 38.70
N TYR A 510 -52.01 20.66 38.58
CA TYR A 510 -51.82 21.86 39.41
C TYR A 510 -51.92 23.19 38.63
N SER A 511 -52.10 23.15 37.31
CA SER A 511 -52.50 24.26 36.43
C SER A 511 -54.01 24.31 36.28
#